data_AF-A0A3D2Q402-F1
#
_entry.id   AF-A0A3D2Q402-F1
#
_cell.length_a   1.000
_cell.length_b   1.000
_cell.length_c   1.000
_cell.angle_alpha   90.00
_cell.angle_beta   90.00
_cell.angle_gamma   90.00
#
_symmetry.space_group_name_H-M   'P 1'
#
loop_
_entity.id
_entity.type
_entity.pdbx_description
1 polymer ?
#
loop_
_entity_poly.entity_id
_entity_poly.type
_entity_poly.pdbx_seq_one_letter_code
_entity_poly.pdbx_strand_id
1 'polypeptide(L)' 'MHPIIFEIGNFKVYSYGLMLALAFLTGGWYFTWAGKQKGIKADFIYELIIYVAIAAIIGGKLAYVLISW' A
#
# COMPACT_ATOMS: atom_id res chain seq x y z
N MET A 1 -11.36 12.03 15.30
CA MET A 1 -10.36 11.80 14.24
C MET A 1 -9.06 12.46 14.68
N HIS A 2 -8.07 11.68 15.12
CA HIS A 2 -6.71 12.20 15.31
C HIS A 2 -5.96 11.97 14.00
N PRO A 3 -5.78 12.99 13.15
CA PRO A 3 -5.13 12.82 11.86
C PRO A 3 -3.65 12.46 12.00
N ILE A 4 -3.06 12.69 13.17
CA ILE A 4 -1.64 12.55 13.45
C ILE A 4 -1.49 11.60 14.64
N ILE A 5 -0.83 10.45 14.44
CA ILE A 5 -0.64 9.41 15.47
C ILE A 5 0.63 9.68 16.28
N PHE A 6 1.69 10.09 15.58
CA PHE A 6 2.99 10.43 16.17
C PHE A 6 3.54 11.68 15.51
N GLU A 7 4.05 12.59 16.33
CA GLU A 7 4.86 13.73 15.90
C GLU A 7 6.27 13.55 16.46
N ILE A 8 7.26 13.40 15.58
CA ILE A 8 8.68 13.41 15.97
C ILE A 8 9.26 14.69 15.38
N GLY A 9 9.32 15.74 16.19
CA GLY A 9 9.76 17.07 15.75
C GLY A 9 8.85 17.64 14.64
N ASN A 10 9.41 17.83 13.44
CA ASN A 10 8.66 18.34 12.28
C ASN A 10 8.04 17.24 11.40
N PHE A 11 8.24 15.96 11.76
CA PHE A 11 7.71 14.81 11.02
C PHE A 11 6.37 14.37 11.61
N LYS A 12 5.29 14.67 10.89
CA LYS A 12 3.92 14.27 11.26
C LYS A 12 3.57 12.95 10.59
N VAL A 13 3.39 11.89 11.38
CA VAL A 13 2.91 10.61 10.88
C VAL A 13 1.40 10.63 10.88
N TYR A 14 0.83 10.78 9.67
CA TYR A 14 -0.61 10.76 9.50
C TYR A 14 -1.18 9.34 9.65
N SER A 15 -2.32 9.23 10.31
CA SER A 15 -3.02 7.96 10.53
C SER A 15 -3.33 7.24 9.22
N TYR A 16 -3.71 8.00 8.20
CA TYR A 16 -3.98 7.48 6.87
C TYR A 16 -2.74 6.84 6.24
N GLY A 17 -1.61 7.54 6.26
CA GLY A 17 -0.35 7.01 5.73
C GLY A 17 0.12 5.77 6.49
N LEU A 18 -0.04 5.76 7.81
CA LEU A 18 0.29 4.61 8.65
C LEU A 18 -0.59 3.39 8.33
N MET A 19 -1.90 3.58 8.20
CA MET A 19 -2.82 2.51 7.79
C MET A 19 -2.48 1.97 6.40
N LEU A 20 -2.09 2.84 5.47
CA LEU A 20 -1.70 2.45 4.12
C LEU A 20 -0.39 1.64 4.12
N ALA A 21 0.60 2.05 4.91
CA ALA A 21 1.81 1.27 5.12
C ALA A 21 1.52 -0.11 5.74
N LEU A 22 0.66 -0.17 6.75
CA LEU A 22 0.22 -1.43 7.35
C LEU A 22 -0.52 -2.33 6.35
N ALA A 23 -1.35 -1.77 5.47
CA ALA A 23 -2.03 -2.51 4.42
C ALA A 23 -1.03 -3.18 3.46
N PHE A 24 0.01 -2.46 3.03
CA PHE A 24 1.05 -3.03 2.16
C PHE A 24 1.90 -4.08 2.89
N LEU A 25 2.26 -3.84 4.15
CA LEU A 25 3.03 -4.80 4.96
C LEU A 25 2.27 -6.10 5.20
N THR A 26 1.03 -5.99 5.69
CA THR A 26 0.19 -7.16 6.00
C THR A 26 -0.25 -7.89 4.73
N GLY A 27 -0.64 -7.15 3.69
CA GLY A 27 -0.98 -7.71 2.38
C GLY A 27 0.21 -8.42 1.76
N GLY A 28 1.38 -7.79 1.71
CA GLY A 28 2.58 -8.40 1.15
C GLY A 28 3.02 -9.66 1.88
N TRP A 29 2.97 -9.66 3.22
CA TRP A 29 3.24 -10.86 4.01
C TRP A 29 2.21 -11.95 3.73
N TYR A 30 0.92 -11.64 3.73
CA TYR A 30 -0.12 -12.61 3.44
C TYR A 30 0.00 -13.22 2.04
N PHE A 31 0.22 -12.38 1.01
CA PHE A 31 0.37 -12.84 -0.37
C PHE A 31 1.61 -13.71 -0.55
N THR A 32 2.75 -13.33 0.04
CA THR A 32 3.97 -14.15 -0.02
C THR A 32 3.79 -15.48 0.70
N TRP A 33 3.12 -15.51 1.85
CA TRP A 33 2.79 -16.74 2.57
C TRP A 33 1.82 -17.64 1.79
N ALA A 34 0.73 -17.09 1.28
CA ALA A 34 -0.26 -17.82 0.49
C ALA A 34 0.33 -18.30 -0.85
N GLY A 35 1.18 -17.49 -1.49
CA GLY A 35 1.84 -17.82 -2.73
C GLY A 35 2.84 -18.97 -2.57
N LYS A 36 3.61 -19.00 -1.47
CA LYS A 36 4.48 -20.13 -1.14
C LYS A 36 3.72 -21.45 -1.06
N GLN A 37 2.53 -21.46 -0.44
CA GLN A 37 1.69 -22.68 -0.39
C GLN A 37 1.20 -23.15 -1.76
N LYS A 38 1.13 -22.23 -2.74
CA LYS A 38 0.72 -22.52 -4.13
C LYS A 38 1.91 -22.75 -5.08
N GLY A 39 3.15 -22.80 -4.57
CA GLY A 39 4.36 -22.95 -5.39
C GLY A 39 4.73 -21.70 -6.19
N ILE A 40 4.17 -20.53 -5.86
CA ILE A 40 4.50 -19.25 -6.51
C ILE A 40 5.79 -18.71 -5.90
N LYS A 41 6.73 -18.29 -6.75
CA LYS A 41 7.99 -17.67 -6.32
C LYS A 41 7.71 -16.34 -5.63
N ALA A 42 8.40 -16.09 -4.51
CA ALA A 42 8.26 -14.85 -3.77
C ALA A 42 8.62 -13.61 -4.63
N ASP A 43 9.61 -13.75 -5.51
CA ASP A 43 10.05 -12.67 -6.41
C ASP A 43 8.92 -12.12 -7.27
N PHE A 44 8.13 -13.01 -7.88
CA PHE A 44 6.96 -12.62 -8.68
C PHE A 44 5.92 -11.86 -7.85
N ILE A 45 5.75 -12.24 -6.58
CA ILE A 45 4.79 -11.60 -5.67
C ILE A 45 5.28 -10.19 -5.30
N TYR A 46 6.59 -10.02 -5.06
CA TYR A 46 7.17 -8.70 -4.79
C TYR A 46 7.05 -7.78 -6.02
N GLU A 47 7.35 -8.29 -7.22
CA GLU A 47 7.14 -7.56 -8.47
C GLU A 47 5.67 -7.14 -8.60
N LEU A 48 4.72 -8.05 -8.37
CA LEU A 48 3.29 -7.76 -8.43
C LEU A 48 2.88 -6.68 -7.43
N ILE A 49 3.36 -6.74 -6.18
CA ILE A 49 3.06 -5.73 -5.16
C ILE A 49 3.54 -4.34 -5.61
N ILE A 50 4.73 -4.25 -6.21
CA ILE A 50 5.27 -2.99 -6.75
C ILE A 50 4.39 -2.46 -7.89
N TYR A 51 4.03 -3.32 -8.85
CA TYR A 51 3.15 -2.93 -9.96
C TYR A 51 1.78 -2.46 -9.46
N VAL A 52 1.19 -3.17 -8.49
CA VAL A 52 -0.10 -2.79 -7.89
C VAL A 52 0.01 -1.47 -7.13
N ALA A 53 1.10 -1.23 -6.39
CA ALA A 53 1.31 0.04 -5.70
C ALA A 53 1.36 1.22 -6.69
N ILE A 54 2.09 1.07 -7.80
CA ILE A 54 2.17 2.08 -8.85
C ILE A 54 0.79 2.29 -9.50
N ALA A 55 0.09 1.20 -9.84
CA ALA A 55 -1.23 1.25 -10.43
C ALA A 55 -2.26 1.90 -9.49
N ALA A 56 -2.17 1.69 -8.18
CA ALA A 56 -3.05 2.32 -7.20
C ALA A 56 -2.84 3.84 -7.14
N ILE A 57 -1.60 4.33 -7.21
CA ILE A 57 -1.29 5.76 -7.22
C ILE A 57 -1.80 6.40 -8.52
N ILE A 58 -1.50 5.79 -9.66
CA ILE A 58 -1.91 6.30 -10.98
C ILE A 58 -3.43 6.25 -11.11
N GLY A 59 -4.03 5.09 -10.81
CA GLY A 59 -5.46 4.86 -10.89
C GLY A 59 -6.24 5.77 -9.94
N GLY A 60 -5.75 6.00 -8.73
CA GLY A 60 -6.35 6.95 -7.79
C GLY A 60 -6.37 8.38 -8.34
N LYS A 61 -5.26 8.83 -8.95
CA LYS A 61 -5.21 10.16 -9.60
C LYS A 61 -6.10 10.24 -10.84
N LEU A 62 -6.09 9.20 -11.68
CA LEU A 62 -6.94 9.16 -12.88
C LEU A 62 -8.43 9.14 -12.51
N ALA A 63 -8.81 8.31 -11.53
CA ALA A 63 -10.18 8.26 -11.02
C ALA A 63 -10.61 9.60 -10.43
N TYR A 64 -9.72 10.26 -9.67
CA TYR A 64 -9.97 11.62 -9.20
C TYR A 64 -10.27 12.55 -10.37
N VAL A 65 -9.41 12.60 -11.39
CA VAL A 65 -9.63 13.46 -12.57
C VAL A 65 -10.92 13.10 -13.31
N LEU A 66 -11.24 11.83 -13.50
CA LEU A 66 -12.44 11.40 -14.24
C LEU A 66 -13.75 11.68 -13.51
N ILE A 67 -13.74 11.63 -12.18
CA ILE A 67 -14.94 11.80 -11.35
C ILE A 67 -15.13 13.26 -10.92
N SER A 68 -14.04 14.00 -10.71
CA SER A 68 -14.07 15.38 -10.22
C SER A 68 -13.84 16.45 -11.30
N TRP A 69 -14.00 16.07 -12.57
CA TRP A 69 -14.10 16.99 -13.72
C TRP A 69 -15.56 17.18 -14.11
#